data_AF-A0A1F4XSE0-F1
#
_entry.id   AF-A0A1F4XSE0-F1
#
_cell.length_a   1.000
_cell.length_b   1.000
_cell.length_c   1.000
_cell.angle_alpha   90.00
_cell.angle_beta   90.00
_cell.angle_gamma   90.00
#
_symmetry.space_group_name_H-M   'P 1'
#
loop_
_entity.id
_entity.type
_entity.pdbx_description
1 polymer ?
#
loop_
_entity_poly.entity_id
_entity_poly.type
_entity_poly.pdbx_seq_one_letter_code
_entity_poly.pdbx_strand_id
1 'polypeptide(L)'
;MRTVLLDYYIDELTRLFGKPLPPAPEEEMRGRFNEKNYRGMMTLIKVCMGFTAKLKIGWKPPNSIPVEETLSIENLVSTRGVPFERQEFVVFIHRSTVEIAPFEMFATSVANLLASVLLQSKKSSLVGDPAASDVAAMYLGFSNLYLKKEAHTSRRVTPKAGGRVDVDYAERGTEGAITEAEARYVAARLAERFGEHGAL
;
A
#
# COMPACT_ATOMS: atom_id res chain seq x y z
N MET A 1 -19.74 15.01 -2.05
CA MET A 1 -18.88 15.59 -0.99
C MET A 1 -17.52 14.89 -0.91
N ARG A 2 -17.46 13.55 -0.92
CA ARG A 2 -16.18 12.83 -0.82
C ARG A 2 -15.30 12.86 -2.08
N THR A 3 -15.87 13.00 -3.28
CA THR A 3 -15.11 13.22 -4.52
C THR A 3 -14.29 14.52 -4.51
N VAL A 4 -14.82 15.60 -3.92
CA VAL A 4 -14.10 16.88 -3.75
C VAL A 4 -12.85 16.71 -2.87
N LEU A 5 -12.96 15.86 -1.84
CA LEU A 5 -11.84 15.52 -0.97
C LEU A 5 -10.76 14.70 -1.72
N LEU A 6 -11.17 13.78 -2.59
CA LEU A 6 -10.24 13.01 -3.44
C LEU A 6 -9.53 13.91 -4.46
N ASP A 7 -10.23 14.86 -5.08
CA ASP A 7 -9.58 15.87 -5.93
C ASP A 7 -8.56 16.70 -5.16
N TYR A 8 -8.90 17.14 -3.94
CA TYR A 8 -7.96 17.83 -3.06
C TYR A 8 -6.71 16.99 -2.77
N TYR A 9 -6.85 15.69 -2.50
CA TYR A 9 -5.70 14.81 -2.32
C TYR A 9 -4.84 14.73 -3.59
N ILE A 10 -5.45 14.58 -4.77
CA ILE A 10 -4.71 14.54 -6.05
C ILE A 10 -3.95 15.84 -6.28
N ASP A 11 -4.55 16.99 -5.98
CA ASP A 11 -3.92 18.30 -6.11
C ASP A 11 -2.71 18.45 -5.18
N GLU A 12 -2.86 18.07 -3.91
CA GLU A 12 -1.76 18.08 -2.95
C GLU A 12 -0.63 17.10 -3.32
N LEU A 13 -0.97 15.90 -3.80
CA LEU A 13 0.01 14.92 -4.27
C LEU A 13 0.77 15.42 -5.50
N THR A 14 0.07 16.09 -6.42
CA THR A 14 0.69 16.75 -7.58
C THR A 14 1.68 17.83 -7.15
N ARG A 15 1.32 18.63 -6.14
CA ARG A 15 2.23 19.64 -5.57
C ARG A 15 3.46 19.02 -4.91
N LEU A 16 3.30 17.86 -4.25
CA LEU A 16 4.37 17.21 -3.46
C LEU A 16 5.31 16.32 -4.28
N PHE A 17 4.77 15.62 -5.28
CA PHE A 17 5.47 14.58 -6.04
C PHE A 17 5.61 14.92 -7.53
N GLY A 18 4.93 15.96 -8.02
CA GLY A 18 4.99 16.38 -9.42
C GLY A 18 3.94 15.66 -10.25
N LYS A 19 4.35 14.64 -11.02
CA LYS A 19 3.43 13.84 -11.85
C LYS A 19 3.21 12.46 -11.23
N PRO A 20 2.08 11.79 -11.52
CA PRO A 20 1.89 10.40 -11.13
C PRO A 20 3.01 9.51 -11.68
N LEU A 21 3.34 8.47 -10.93
CA LEU A 21 4.32 7.48 -11.38
C LEU A 21 3.65 6.47 -12.34
N PRO A 22 4.42 5.88 -13.27
CA PRO A 22 3.88 4.86 -14.17
C PRO A 22 3.35 3.65 -13.39
N PRO A 23 2.45 2.85 -13.99
CA PRO A 23 1.93 1.64 -13.36
C PRO A 23 3.05 0.70 -12.90
N ALA A 24 2.92 0.21 -11.67
CA ALA A 24 3.85 -0.74 -11.10
C ALA A 24 3.84 -2.08 -11.88
N PRO A 25 4.98 -2.78 -12.00
CA PRO A 25 5.11 -4.02 -12.76
C PRO A 25 4.42 -5.19 -12.05
N GLU A 26 3.12 -5.32 -12.28
CA GLU A 26 2.25 -6.28 -11.58
C GLU A 26 2.69 -7.73 -11.76
N GLU A 27 3.07 -8.13 -12.98
CA GLU A 27 3.46 -9.51 -13.28
C GLU A 27 4.72 -9.93 -12.51
N GLU A 28 5.72 -9.04 -12.46
CA GLU A 28 6.96 -9.29 -11.72
C GLU A 28 6.69 -9.36 -10.21
N MET A 29 5.87 -8.44 -9.68
CA MET A 29 5.45 -8.48 -8.28
C MET A 29 4.72 -9.78 -7.96
N ARG A 30 3.81 -10.23 -8.84
CA ARG A 30 3.05 -11.46 -8.67
C ARG A 30 3.95 -12.70 -8.73
N GLY A 31 4.93 -12.72 -9.63
CA GLY A 31 5.95 -13.78 -9.68
C GLY A 31 6.70 -13.91 -8.34
N ARG A 32 7.20 -12.79 -7.82
CA ARG A 32 7.89 -12.73 -6.52
C ARG A 32 6.99 -13.17 -5.36
N PHE A 33 5.69 -12.82 -5.40
CA PHE A 33 4.73 -13.26 -4.39
C PHE A 33 4.54 -14.79 -4.40
N ASN A 34 4.35 -15.37 -5.58
CA ASN A 34 4.16 -16.82 -5.76
C ASN A 34 5.40 -17.63 -5.34
N GLU A 35 6.59 -17.07 -5.55
CA GLU A 35 7.86 -17.62 -5.08
C GLU A 35 8.11 -17.44 -3.58
N LYS A 36 7.18 -16.79 -2.86
CA LYS A 36 7.36 -16.35 -1.46
C LYS A 36 8.57 -15.44 -1.25
N ASN A 37 9.02 -14.78 -2.31
CA ASN A 37 10.10 -13.79 -2.30
C ASN A 37 9.55 -12.41 -1.88
N TYR A 38 8.97 -12.33 -0.68
CA TYR A 38 8.38 -11.10 -0.15
C TYR A 38 9.41 -9.98 -0.01
N ARG A 39 10.67 -10.33 0.29
CA ARG A 39 11.77 -9.36 0.35
C ARG A 39 12.01 -8.70 -1.00
N GLY A 40 12.10 -9.51 -2.07
CA GLY A 40 12.27 -9.00 -3.42
C GLY A 40 11.08 -8.15 -3.85
N MET A 41 9.86 -8.59 -3.53
CA MET A 41 8.65 -7.86 -3.88
C MET A 41 8.55 -6.51 -3.18
N MET A 42 8.80 -6.44 -1.88
CA MET A 42 8.81 -5.16 -1.16
C MET A 42 9.92 -4.23 -1.63
N THR A 43 11.07 -4.78 -2.02
CA THR A 43 12.16 -4.01 -2.63
C THR A 43 11.73 -3.42 -3.96
N LEU A 44 11.02 -4.19 -4.79
CA LEU A 44 10.45 -3.73 -6.05
C LEU A 44 9.43 -2.60 -5.82
N ILE A 45 8.48 -2.78 -4.89
CA ILE A 45 7.49 -1.75 -4.53
C ILE A 45 8.19 -0.46 -4.09
N LYS A 46 9.17 -0.56 -3.19
CA LYS A 46 9.98 0.57 -2.73
C LYS A 46 10.59 1.35 -3.91
N VAL A 47 11.20 0.64 -4.87
CA VAL A 47 11.83 1.24 -6.05
C VAL A 47 10.79 1.92 -6.94
N CYS A 48 9.66 1.26 -7.21
CA CYS A 48 8.57 1.82 -8.02
C CYS A 48 8.03 3.13 -7.45
N MET A 49 7.96 3.26 -6.12
CA MET A 49 7.46 4.47 -5.44
C MET A 49 8.52 5.57 -5.29
N GLY A 50 9.76 5.37 -5.76
CA GLY A 50 10.86 6.31 -5.53
C GLY A 50 11.25 6.46 -4.06
N PHE A 51 10.96 5.45 -3.23
CA PHE A 51 11.28 5.48 -1.80
C PHE A 51 12.79 5.29 -1.61
N THR A 52 13.52 6.34 -1.25
CA THR A 52 15.00 6.32 -1.20
C THR A 52 15.57 5.81 0.11
N ALA A 53 14.84 5.93 1.22
CA ALA A 53 15.29 5.51 2.54
C ALA A 53 15.56 3.99 2.62
N LYS A 54 16.36 3.57 3.60
CA LYS A 54 16.63 2.15 3.83
C LYS A 54 15.38 1.47 4.36
N LEU A 55 15.03 0.32 3.77
CA LEU A 55 13.90 -0.50 4.18
C LEU A 55 14.40 -1.90 4.51
N LYS A 56 14.27 -2.29 5.76
CA LYS A 56 14.52 -3.65 6.24
C LYS A 56 13.18 -4.37 6.41
N ILE A 57 13.23 -5.69 6.29
CA ILE A 57 12.04 -6.53 6.40
C ILE A 57 12.28 -7.53 7.51
N GLY A 58 11.42 -7.47 8.51
CA GLY A 58 11.38 -8.36 9.65
C GLY A 58 10.12 -9.22 9.64
N TRP A 59 10.18 -10.34 10.35
CA TRP A 59 9.01 -11.13 10.69
C TRP A 59 8.57 -10.76 12.09
N LYS A 60 7.27 -10.55 12.32
CA LYS A 60 6.78 -10.44 13.70
C LYS A 60 7.02 -11.77 14.44
N PRO A 61 7.41 -11.74 15.73
CA PRO A 61 7.54 -12.95 16.52
C PRO A 61 6.21 -13.70 16.60
N PRO A 62 6.20 -15.06 16.61
CA PRO A 62 4.97 -15.84 16.65
C PRO A 62 4.12 -15.64 17.92
N ASN A 63 4.69 -15.04 18.97
CA ASN A 63 4.02 -14.76 20.24
C ASN A 63 3.51 -13.30 20.34
N SER A 64 3.65 -12.49 19.29
CA SER A 64 2.92 -11.21 19.27
C SER A 64 1.44 -11.52 19.14
N ILE A 65 0.64 -11.02 20.08
CA ILE A 65 -0.83 -10.96 19.93
C ILE A 65 -1.11 -10.49 18.49
N PRO A 66 -2.03 -11.12 17.74
CA PRO A 66 -2.42 -10.61 16.44
C PRO A 66 -2.98 -9.21 16.65
N VAL A 67 -2.12 -8.21 16.49
CA VAL A 67 -2.54 -6.83 16.33
C VAL A 67 -3.38 -6.83 15.06
N GLU A 68 -4.47 -6.07 15.07
CA GLU A 68 -5.40 -5.93 13.94
C GLU A 68 -4.69 -5.54 12.62
N GLU A 69 -3.43 -5.08 12.73
CA GLU A 69 -2.55 -4.75 11.62
C GLU A 69 -1.80 -5.94 11.02
N THR A 70 -2.14 -6.22 9.76
CA THR A 70 -1.56 -7.21 8.85
C THR A 70 -0.07 -6.95 8.55
N LEU A 71 0.35 -5.68 8.56
CA LEU A 71 1.72 -5.19 8.38
C LEU A 71 1.93 -4.00 9.31
N SER A 72 3.15 -3.79 9.82
CA SER A 72 3.50 -2.57 10.55
C SER A 72 4.88 -2.06 10.14
N ILE A 73 5.09 -0.73 10.13
CA ILE A 73 6.39 -0.12 9.88
C ILE A 73 6.90 0.60 11.13
N GLU A 74 8.15 0.37 11.48
CA GLU A 74 8.83 1.04 12.56
C GLU A 74 10.02 1.81 12.00
N ASN A 75 10.17 3.08 12.39
CA ASN A 75 11.37 3.84 12.07
C ASN A 75 12.47 3.52 13.09
N LEU A 76 13.58 2.95 12.62
CA LEU A 76 14.69 2.56 13.48
C LEU A 76 15.64 3.70 13.81
N VAL A 77 15.63 4.79 13.04
CA VAL A 77 16.55 5.93 13.22
C VAL A 77 15.74 7.19 13.52
N SER A 78 15.96 7.75 14.72
CA SER A 78 15.27 8.96 15.19
C SER A 78 15.46 10.15 14.25
N THR A 79 14.38 10.92 14.10
CA THR A 79 14.05 11.74 12.92
C THR A 79 14.55 13.18 12.95
N ARG A 80 15.23 13.64 14.01
CA ARG A 80 15.57 15.06 14.11
C ARG A 80 16.81 15.42 13.29
N GLY A 81 16.56 16.01 12.12
CA GLY A 81 17.60 16.58 11.24
C GLY A 81 18.28 15.58 10.30
N VAL A 82 17.87 14.31 10.31
CA VAL A 82 18.39 13.29 9.39
C VAL A 82 17.59 13.32 8.07
N PRO A 83 18.24 13.58 6.92
CA PRO A 83 17.58 13.51 5.61
C PRO A 83 16.92 12.16 5.37
N PHE A 84 15.77 12.15 4.67
CA PHE A 84 14.94 10.96 4.49
C PHE A 84 15.72 9.78 3.90
N GLU A 85 16.57 10.02 2.91
CA GLU A 85 17.41 9.01 2.25
C GLU A 85 18.41 8.33 3.20
N ARG A 86 18.70 8.94 4.35
CA ARG A 86 19.57 8.39 5.40
C ARG A 86 18.80 7.70 6.53
N GLN A 87 17.47 7.80 6.53
CA GLN A 87 16.63 7.11 7.50
C GLN A 87 16.57 5.61 7.21
N GLU A 88 16.23 4.84 8.24
CA GLU A 88 16.09 3.40 8.17
C GLU A 88 14.79 2.97 8.81
N PHE A 89 13.98 2.24 8.04
CA PHE A 89 12.69 1.71 8.46
C PHE A 89 12.74 0.18 8.45
N VAL A 90 12.03 -0.45 9.38
CA VAL A 90 11.73 -1.89 9.34
C VAL A 90 10.25 -2.07 9.13
N VAL A 91 9.89 -2.83 8.10
CA VAL A 91 8.52 -3.36 7.97
C VAL A 91 8.49 -4.75 8.57
N PHE A 92 7.57 -4.94 9.50
CA PHE A 92 7.28 -6.23 10.09
C PHE A 92 6.06 -6.86 9.41
N ILE A 93 6.26 -8.07 8.92
CA ILE A 93 5.21 -8.89 8.30
C ILE A 93 4.74 -9.93 9.31
N HIS A 94 3.44 -10.02 9.54
CA HIS A 94 2.87 -11.12 10.30
C HIS A 94 2.84 -12.40 9.44
N ARG A 95 3.19 -13.56 9.99
CA ARG A 95 3.23 -14.80 9.18
C ARG A 95 1.86 -15.18 8.62
N SER A 96 0.80 -15.00 9.40
CA SER A 96 -0.56 -15.27 8.91
C SER A 96 -0.88 -14.41 7.69
N THR A 97 -0.50 -13.13 7.66
CA THR A 97 -0.71 -12.22 6.52
C THR A 97 -0.31 -12.84 5.19
N VAL A 98 0.90 -13.41 5.08
CA VAL A 98 1.38 -13.96 3.81
C VAL A 98 0.79 -15.32 3.46
N GLU A 99 0.22 -16.03 4.45
CA GLU A 99 -0.36 -17.35 4.24
C GLU A 99 -1.80 -17.28 3.72
N ILE A 100 -2.52 -16.21 4.06
CA ILE A 100 -3.96 -16.07 3.74
C ILE A 100 -4.30 -14.85 2.89
N ALA A 101 -3.46 -13.80 2.84
CA ALA A 101 -3.75 -12.63 2.01
C ALA A 101 -3.53 -12.92 0.51
N PRO A 102 -4.48 -12.57 -0.36
CA PRO A 102 -4.26 -12.45 -1.79
C PRO A 102 -3.15 -11.45 -2.10
N PHE A 103 -2.51 -11.64 -3.25
CA PHE A 103 -1.43 -10.80 -3.76
C PHE A 103 -1.79 -9.30 -3.76
N GLU A 104 -2.98 -8.95 -4.26
CA GLU A 104 -3.44 -7.57 -4.41
C GLU A 104 -3.60 -6.90 -3.03
N MET A 105 -4.13 -7.61 -2.04
CA MET A 105 -4.23 -7.09 -0.68
C MET A 105 -2.84 -6.86 -0.08
N PHE A 106 -1.94 -7.83 -0.20
CA PHE A 106 -0.58 -7.67 0.31
C PHE A 106 0.13 -6.48 -0.35
N ALA A 107 0.12 -6.42 -1.68
CA ALA A 107 0.83 -5.38 -2.44
C ALA A 107 0.29 -3.98 -2.14
N THR A 108 -1.05 -3.81 -2.09
CA THR A 108 -1.68 -2.52 -1.74
C THR A 108 -1.43 -2.13 -0.29
N SER A 109 -1.42 -3.07 0.67
CA SER A 109 -1.07 -2.76 2.06
C SER A 109 0.38 -2.31 2.22
N VAL A 110 1.33 -2.92 1.50
CA VAL A 110 2.73 -2.44 1.49
C VAL A 110 2.82 -1.05 0.86
N ALA A 111 2.15 -0.84 -0.29
CA ALA A 111 2.16 0.46 -0.97
C ALA A 111 1.54 1.57 -0.10
N ASN A 112 0.39 1.32 0.53
CA ASN A 112 -0.26 2.24 1.47
C ASN A 112 0.70 2.65 2.60
N LEU A 113 1.34 1.66 3.25
CA LEU A 113 2.27 1.87 4.35
C LEU A 113 3.46 2.75 3.95
N LEU A 114 4.06 2.47 2.79
CA LEU A 114 5.17 3.27 2.27
C LEU A 114 4.72 4.67 1.82
N ALA A 115 3.51 4.81 1.27
CA ALA A 115 2.93 6.09 0.92
C ALA A 115 2.74 6.98 2.15
N SER A 116 2.23 6.45 3.26
CA SER A 116 2.11 7.19 4.53
C SER A 116 3.46 7.73 5.00
N VAL A 117 4.53 6.93 4.91
CA VAL A 117 5.88 7.35 5.28
C VAL A 117 6.43 8.42 4.33
N LEU A 118 6.16 8.31 3.03
CA LEU A 118 6.54 9.34 2.06
C LEU A 118 5.81 10.67 2.33
N LEU A 119 4.51 10.63 2.61
CA LEU A 119 3.73 11.81 3.00
C LEU A 119 4.31 12.47 4.26
N GLN A 120 4.68 11.67 5.26
CA GLN A 120 5.32 12.15 6.48
C GLN A 120 6.69 12.80 6.18
N SER A 121 7.51 12.18 5.32
CA SER A 121 8.83 12.70 4.94
C SER A 121 8.76 14.07 4.25
N LYS A 122 7.66 14.32 3.52
CA LYS A 122 7.39 15.56 2.81
C LYS A 122 6.66 16.59 3.67
N LYS A 123 6.38 16.29 4.94
CA LYS A 123 5.58 17.13 5.85
C LYS A 123 4.22 17.49 5.27
N SER A 124 3.59 16.53 4.59
CA SER A 124 2.27 16.71 4.00
C SER A 124 1.21 16.96 5.07
N SER A 125 0.21 17.79 4.77
CA SER A 125 -1.00 17.94 5.59
C SER A 125 -1.89 16.69 5.56
N LEU A 126 -1.65 15.78 4.61
CA LEU A 126 -2.42 14.54 4.42
C LEU A 126 -2.01 13.42 5.38
N VAL A 127 -1.00 13.65 6.24
CA VAL A 127 -0.51 12.62 7.18
C VAL A 127 -1.58 12.26 8.19
N GLY A 128 -1.77 10.96 8.41
CA GLY A 128 -2.73 10.43 9.38
C GLY A 128 -4.12 10.14 8.81
N ASP A 129 -4.38 10.50 7.55
CA ASP A 129 -5.61 10.16 6.84
C ASP A 129 -5.43 8.83 6.06
N PRO A 130 -6.19 7.76 6.39
CA PRO A 130 -6.11 6.48 5.69
C PRO A 130 -6.44 6.58 4.19
N ALA A 131 -7.47 7.34 3.81
CA ALA A 131 -7.84 7.52 2.41
C ALA A 131 -6.74 8.24 1.63
N ALA A 132 -6.11 9.25 2.25
CA ALA A 132 -5.04 9.97 1.58
C ALA A 132 -3.82 9.08 1.31
N SER A 133 -3.53 8.12 2.19
CA SER A 133 -2.46 7.15 1.99
C SER A 133 -2.77 6.17 0.85
N ASP A 134 -4.03 5.75 0.70
CA ASP A 134 -4.47 4.94 -0.44
C ASP A 134 -4.38 5.70 -1.76
N VAL A 135 -4.88 6.94 -1.81
CA VAL A 135 -4.79 7.80 -2.99
C VAL A 135 -3.33 8.09 -3.34
N ALA A 136 -2.47 8.28 -2.34
CA ALA A 136 -1.03 8.44 -2.55
C ALA A 136 -0.40 7.16 -3.14
N ALA A 137 -0.76 5.97 -2.67
CA ALA A 137 -0.29 4.72 -3.26
C ALA A 137 -0.76 4.58 -4.73
N MET A 138 -2.01 4.92 -5.02
CA MET A 138 -2.55 4.94 -6.39
C MET A 138 -1.79 5.92 -7.30
N TYR A 139 -1.52 7.13 -6.81
CA TYR A 139 -0.74 8.18 -7.48
C TYR A 139 0.71 7.74 -7.75
N LEU A 140 1.27 6.90 -6.88
CA LEU A 140 2.62 6.34 -6.96
C LEU A 140 2.68 5.01 -7.74
N GLY A 141 1.72 4.77 -8.63
CA GLY A 141 1.77 3.68 -9.62
C GLY A 141 0.95 2.43 -9.29
N PHE A 142 0.24 2.39 -8.15
CA PHE A 142 -0.47 1.17 -7.69
C PHE A 142 -1.96 1.13 -8.03
N SER A 143 -2.46 2.09 -8.83
CA SER A 143 -3.89 2.21 -9.18
C SER A 143 -4.52 0.89 -9.65
N ASN A 144 -3.85 0.15 -10.54
CA ASN A 144 -4.38 -1.12 -11.07
C ASN A 144 -4.63 -2.19 -10.00
N LEU A 145 -3.78 -2.24 -8.98
CA LEU A 145 -3.91 -3.21 -7.89
C LEU A 145 -5.09 -2.86 -6.97
N TYR A 146 -5.36 -1.58 -6.75
CA TYR A 146 -6.54 -1.12 -6.02
C TYR A 146 -7.84 -1.49 -6.75
N LEU A 147 -7.87 -1.37 -8.07
CA LEU A 147 -9.03 -1.77 -8.89
C LEU A 147 -9.27 -3.30 -8.91
N LYS A 148 -8.24 -4.11 -8.63
CA LYS A 148 -8.32 -5.58 -8.59
C LYS A 148 -8.51 -6.17 -7.19
N LYS A 149 -8.37 -5.34 -6.14
CA LYS A 149 -8.38 -5.78 -4.74
C LYS A 149 -9.69 -6.47 -4.34
N GLU A 150 -10.83 -6.01 -4.83
CA GLU A 150 -12.14 -6.55 -4.44
C GLU A 150 -12.55 -7.87 -5.14
N ALA A 151 -11.90 -8.24 -6.24
CA ALA A 151 -12.14 -9.56 -6.85
C ALA A 151 -11.82 -10.71 -5.87
N HIS A 152 -11.01 -10.44 -4.83
CA HIS A 152 -10.61 -11.42 -3.83
C HIS A 152 -11.25 -11.26 -2.46
N THR A 153 -11.81 -10.09 -2.10
CA THR A 153 -12.55 -9.93 -0.82
C THR A 153 -13.86 -10.73 -0.80
N SER A 154 -14.41 -11.04 -1.97
CA SER A 154 -15.57 -11.94 -2.12
C SER A 154 -15.23 -13.43 -2.01
N ARG A 155 -13.95 -13.80 -1.87
CA ARG A 155 -13.51 -15.20 -1.84
C ARG A 155 -13.37 -15.67 -0.38
N ARG A 156 -14.42 -16.30 0.15
CA ARG A 156 -14.37 -17.01 1.44
C ARG A 156 -13.24 -18.05 1.40
N VAL A 157 -12.14 -17.81 2.12
CA VAL A 157 -11.04 -18.77 2.26
C VAL A 157 -11.36 -19.69 3.43
N THR A 158 -11.67 -20.96 3.14
CA THR A 158 -11.80 -21.99 4.18
C THR A 158 -10.40 -22.54 4.51
N PRO A 159 -9.89 -22.41 5.75
CA PRO A 159 -8.59 -22.96 6.11
C PRO A 159 -8.59 -24.49 6.04
N LYS A 160 -7.56 -25.09 5.42
CA LYS A 160 -7.32 -26.55 5.41
C LYS A 160 -6.76 -27.03 6.76
N ALA A 161 -7.46 -26.81 7.87
CA ALA A 161 -7.17 -27.48 9.14
C ALA A 161 -8.28 -27.22 10.18
N GLY A 162 -9.42 -27.91 10.08
CA GLY A 162 -10.31 -28.28 11.20
C GLY A 162 -10.95 -27.18 12.07
N GLY A 163 -10.57 -25.91 11.96
CA GLY A 163 -11.16 -24.79 12.68
C GLY A 163 -11.88 -23.88 11.70
N ARG A 164 -13.20 -23.77 11.82
CA ARG A 164 -13.95 -22.69 11.18
C ARG A 164 -13.53 -21.37 11.83
N VAL A 165 -12.59 -20.68 11.20
CA VAL A 165 -12.45 -19.23 11.38
C VAL A 165 -12.97 -18.63 10.10
N ASP A 166 -14.19 -18.11 10.13
CA ASP A 166 -14.71 -17.25 9.08
C ASP A 166 -13.89 -15.95 9.13
N VAL A 167 -12.79 -15.90 8.38
CA VAL A 167 -12.07 -14.64 8.18
C VAL A 167 -12.81 -13.90 7.07
N ASP A 168 -13.85 -13.18 7.47
CA ASP A 168 -14.49 -12.22 6.59
C ASP A 168 -13.51 -11.07 6.39
N TYR A 169 -12.85 -11.07 5.23
CA TYR A 169 -12.04 -9.96 4.75
C TYR A 169 -12.90 -8.82 4.20
N ALA A 170 -14.24 -8.99 4.20
CA ALA A 170 -15.16 -7.90 3.96
C ALA A 170 -14.86 -6.76 4.95
N GLU A 171 -14.35 -5.65 4.41
CA GLU A 171 -14.34 -4.36 5.07
C GLU A 171 -13.60 -4.23 6.41
N ARG A 172 -12.61 -5.08 6.73
CA ARG A 172 -11.56 -4.66 7.68
C ARG A 172 -10.50 -3.81 6.98
N GLY A 173 -10.96 -2.88 6.14
CA GLY A 173 -10.20 -1.69 5.81
C GLY A 173 -10.17 -0.84 7.07
N THR A 174 -9.01 -0.28 7.39
CA THR A 174 -8.91 0.81 8.35
C THR A 174 -10.07 1.78 8.15
N GLU A 175 -10.82 2.05 9.21
CA GLU A 175 -11.92 3.02 9.19
C GLU A 175 -11.44 4.29 8.47
N GLY A 176 -12.06 4.61 7.33
CA GLY A 176 -11.66 5.75 6.49
C GLY A 176 -10.83 5.44 5.23
N ALA A 177 -10.46 4.19 4.93
CA ALA A 177 -9.86 3.79 3.64
C ALA A 177 -10.78 4.11 2.44
N ILE A 178 -10.22 4.14 1.22
CA ILE A 178 -11.03 4.38 0.02
C ILE A 178 -11.83 3.12 -0.39
N THR A 179 -13.07 3.34 -0.83
CA THR A 179 -13.94 2.33 -1.44
C THR A 179 -13.56 2.04 -2.90
N GLU A 180 -14.10 0.98 -3.51
CA GLU A 180 -13.90 0.70 -4.93
C GLU A 180 -14.36 1.85 -5.83
N ALA A 181 -15.54 2.41 -5.56
CA ALA A 181 -16.06 3.53 -6.34
C ALA A 181 -15.12 4.74 -6.29
N GLU A 182 -14.51 4.98 -5.13
CA GLU A 182 -13.52 6.05 -4.94
C GLU A 182 -12.18 5.72 -5.63
N ALA A 183 -11.73 4.46 -5.59
CA ALA A 183 -10.54 4.03 -6.33
C ALA A 183 -10.73 4.18 -7.86
N ARG A 184 -11.90 3.79 -8.39
CA ARG A 184 -12.27 4.01 -9.79
C ARG A 184 -12.32 5.50 -10.14
N TYR A 185 -12.88 6.32 -9.25
CA TYR A 185 -12.89 7.78 -9.42
C TYR A 185 -11.47 8.35 -9.51
N VAL A 186 -10.60 7.97 -8.58
CA VAL A 186 -9.20 8.43 -8.54
C VAL A 186 -8.47 7.98 -9.80
N ALA A 187 -8.58 6.72 -10.21
CA ALA A 187 -7.94 6.21 -11.41
C ALA A 187 -8.40 6.97 -12.67
N ALA A 188 -9.71 7.19 -12.83
CA ALA A 188 -10.26 7.97 -13.93
C ALA A 188 -9.74 9.41 -13.92
N ARG A 189 -9.67 10.03 -12.73
CA ARG A 189 -9.20 11.42 -12.58
C ARG A 189 -7.71 11.57 -12.89
N LEU A 190 -6.89 10.59 -12.50
CA LEU A 190 -5.47 10.56 -12.85
C LEU A 190 -5.29 10.42 -14.36
N ALA A 191 -6.05 9.52 -15.00
CA ALA A 191 -6.02 9.34 -16.46
C ALA A 191 -6.48 10.59 -17.21
N GLU A 192 -7.53 11.26 -16.75
CA GLU A 192 -8.03 12.50 -17.35
C GLU A 192 -7.01 13.64 -17.29
N ARG A 193 -6.34 13.80 -16.14
CA ARG A 193 -5.42 14.93 -15.90
C ARG A 193 -4.02 14.72 -16.48
N PHE A 194 -3.56 13.46 -16.55
CA PHE A 194 -2.17 13.14 -16.90
C PHE A 194 -2.04 12.20 -18.11
N GLY A 195 -3.16 11.79 -18.70
CA GLY A 195 -3.23 10.82 -19.80
C GLY A 195 -3.29 9.37 -19.29
N GLU A 196 -3.78 8.45 -20.13
CA GLU A 196 -3.61 7.02 -19.86
C GLU A 196 -2.11 6.73 -19.79
N HIS A 197 -1.61 6.36 -18.61
CA HIS A 197 -0.26 5.83 -18.48
C HIS A 197 -0.26 4.38 -19.00
N GLY A 198 -0.44 4.25 -20.32
CA GLY A 198 -0.39 3.01 -21.07
C GLY A 198 1.01 2.78 -21.64
N ALA A 199 1.49 1.56 -21.44
CA ALA A 199 2.42 0.82 -22.27
C ALA A 199 3.60 1.60 -22.90
N LEU A 200 4.77 1.46 -22.27
CA LEU A 200 6.01 1.26 -23.01
C LEU A 200 6.62 -0.07 -22.55
#